data_AF-A0A3N0G5F4-F1
#
_entry.id   AF-A0A3N0G5F4-F1
#
_cell.length_a   1.000
_cell.length_b   1.000
_cell.length_c   1.000
_cell.angle_alpha   90.00
_cell.angle_beta   90.00
_cell.angle_gamma   90.00
#
_symmetry.space_group_name_H-M   'P 1'
#
loop_
_entity.id
_entity.type
_entity.pdbx_description
1 polymer ?
#
loop_
_entity_poly.entity_id
_entity_poly.type
_entity_poly.pdbx_seq_one_letter_code
_entity_poly.pdbx_strand_id
1 'polypeptide(L)'
;MKTGLFMSDLPSIPTNDVFREFCIVLRIHKDKEYIQSLFESKGWDVSRAKIHAWSRKAGAFNPDFRPMPEEALRDFIDAYKLDRERRGKE
;
A
#
# COMPACT_ATOMS: atom_id res chain seq x y z
N MET A 1 -2.11 15.32 -41.10
CA MET A 1 -1.61 14.15 -40.34
C MET A 1 -1.76 14.46 -38.85
N LYS A 2 -2.58 13.71 -38.11
CA LYS A 2 -2.71 13.88 -36.66
C LYS A 2 -1.55 13.14 -35.99
N THR A 3 -0.59 13.86 -35.43
CA THR A 3 0.42 13.29 -34.53
C THR A 3 -0.27 12.93 -33.22
N GLY A 4 -0.61 11.66 -33.06
CA GLY A 4 -1.03 11.11 -31.78
C GLY A 4 0.15 11.15 -30.81
N LEU A 5 0.09 12.06 -29.84
CA LEU A 5 0.98 12.08 -28.70
C LEU A 5 0.57 10.90 -27.81
N PHE A 6 1.28 9.78 -27.90
CA PHE A 6 1.14 8.68 -26.95
C PHE A 6 1.55 9.20 -25.57
N MET A 7 0.57 9.42 -24.68
CA MET A 7 0.80 9.69 -23.26
C MET A 7 1.20 8.39 -22.53
N SER A 8 2.25 7.69 -22.97
CA SER A 8 2.52 6.33 -22.47
C SER A 8 3.37 6.25 -21.20
N ASP A 9 4.14 7.27 -20.81
CA ASP A 9 5.16 7.05 -19.77
C ASP A 9 5.30 8.22 -18.80
N LEU A 10 4.22 8.54 -18.07
CA LEU A 10 4.44 9.17 -16.77
C LEU A 10 5.03 8.11 -15.84
N PRO A 11 6.15 8.38 -15.14
CA PRO A 11 6.73 7.41 -14.22
C PRO A 11 5.71 7.08 -13.13
N SER A 12 5.15 5.87 -13.19
CA SER A 12 4.24 5.38 -12.16
C SER A 12 5.04 5.09 -10.89
N ILE A 13 4.62 5.67 -9.77
CA ILE A 13 5.22 5.38 -8.47
C ILE A 13 4.89 3.92 -8.12
N PRO A 14 5.88 3.08 -7.75
CA PRO A 14 5.62 1.70 -7.34
C PRO A 14 4.70 1.64 -6.11
N THR A 15 3.74 0.72 -6.13
CA THR A 15 2.76 0.51 -5.05
C THR A 15 3.43 0.26 -3.68
N ASN A 16 4.54 -0.48 -3.65
CA ASN A 16 5.35 -0.68 -2.46
C ASN A 16 5.84 0.64 -1.84
N ASP A 17 6.32 1.56 -2.69
CA ASP A 17 6.84 2.85 -2.23
C ASP A 17 5.70 3.69 -1.66
N VAL A 18 4.56 3.71 -2.35
CA VAL A 18 3.33 4.37 -1.86
C VAL A 18 2.93 3.78 -0.51
N PHE A 19 2.76 2.47 -0.41
CA PHE A 19 2.38 1.79 0.82
C PHE A 19 3.31 2.13 1.98
N ARG A 20 4.63 2.04 1.74
CA ARG A 20 5.66 2.36 2.73
C ARG A 20 5.51 3.81 3.23
N GLU A 21 5.43 4.78 2.32
CA GLU A 21 5.30 6.19 2.69
C GLU A 21 3.99 6.46 3.44
N PHE A 22 2.87 5.88 3.00
CA PHE A 22 1.59 5.97 3.72
C PHE A 22 1.71 5.47 5.16
N CYS A 23 2.29 4.28 5.38
CA CYS A 23 2.48 3.75 6.73
C CYS A 23 3.37 4.65 7.62
N ILE A 24 4.37 5.32 7.03
CA ILE A 24 5.26 6.24 7.76
C ILE A 24 4.52 7.54 8.11
N VAL A 25 3.89 8.18 7.13
CA VAL A 25 3.17 9.46 7.29
C VAL A 25 2.03 9.33 8.30
N LEU A 26 1.27 8.23 8.23
CA LEU A 26 0.19 7.92 9.17
C LEU A 26 0.69 7.42 10.54
N ARG A 27 2.02 7.24 10.70
CA ARG A 27 2.70 6.75 11.92
C ARG A 27 2.28 5.35 12.38
N ILE A 28 1.76 4.53 11.47
CA ILE A 28 1.33 3.15 11.74
C ILE A 28 2.37 2.09 11.37
N HIS A 29 3.50 2.49 10.76
CA HIS A 29 4.54 1.58 10.26
C HIS A 29 5.08 0.54 11.26
N LYS A 30 5.00 0.80 12.57
CA LYS A 30 5.41 -0.16 13.63
C LYS A 30 4.30 -1.11 14.07
N ASP A 31 3.04 -0.73 13.85
CA ASP A 31 1.88 -1.48 14.30
C ASP A 31 1.43 -2.46 13.22
N LYS A 32 2.13 -3.61 13.19
CA LYS A 32 1.86 -4.65 12.18
C LYS A 32 0.53 -5.35 12.41
N GLU A 33 0.05 -5.40 13.65
CA GLU A 33 -1.25 -5.99 14.00
C GLU A 33 -2.38 -5.11 13.48
N TYR A 34 -2.29 -3.79 13.67
CA TYR A 34 -3.26 -2.86 13.10
C TYR A 34 -3.22 -2.84 11.57
N ILE A 35 -2.04 -2.82 10.95
CA ILE A 35 -1.95 -2.89 9.48
C ILE A 35 -2.60 -4.19 8.97
N GLN A 36 -2.34 -5.30 9.64
CA GLN A 36 -2.94 -6.59 9.30
C GLN A 36 -4.46 -6.56 9.43
N SER A 37 -5.02 -5.98 10.50
CA SER A 37 -6.48 -5.91 10.68
C SER A 37 -7.17 -5.05 9.61
N LEU A 38 -6.50 -4.02 9.07
CA LEU A 38 -7.02 -3.26 7.94
C LEU A 38 -7.18 -4.13 6.68
N PHE A 39 -6.18 -4.97 6.38
CA PHE A 39 -6.26 -5.93 5.27
C PHE A 39 -7.34 -7.00 5.50
N GLU A 40 -7.41 -7.55 6.71
CA GLU A 40 -8.41 -8.56 7.08
C GLU A 40 -9.84 -8.02 6.94
N SER A 41 -10.07 -6.73 7.26
CA SER A 41 -11.38 -6.08 7.09
C SER A 41 -11.86 -6.02 5.63
N LYS A 42 -10.94 -6.23 4.68
CA LYS A 42 -11.18 -6.30 3.23
C LYS A 42 -11.11 -7.73 2.68
N GLY A 43 -11.00 -8.73 3.55
CA GLY A 43 -10.93 -10.13 3.17
C GLY A 43 -9.55 -10.59 2.71
N TRP A 44 -8.50 -9.78 2.91
CA TRP A 44 -7.14 -10.18 2.60
C TRP A 44 -6.49 -10.94 3.76
N ASP A 45 -5.96 -12.13 3.48
CA ASP A 45 -5.05 -12.83 4.39
C ASP A 45 -3.60 -12.34 4.14
N VAL A 46 -3.11 -11.50 5.06
CA VAL A 46 -1.79 -10.86 4.95
C VAL A 46 -1.00 -11.07 6.24
N SER A 47 0.04 -11.92 6.15
CA SER A 47 0.95 -12.14 7.26
C SER A 47 1.89 -10.94 7.51
N ARG A 48 2.46 -10.85 8.71
CA ARG A 48 3.50 -9.85 9.05
C ARG A 48 4.69 -9.88 8.09
N ALA A 49 5.11 -11.07 7.66
CA ALA A 49 6.18 -11.23 6.68
C ALA A 49 5.81 -10.60 5.32
N LYS A 50 4.55 -10.75 4.89
CA LYS A 50 4.04 -10.14 3.66
C LYS A 50 3.97 -8.61 3.76
N ILE A 51 3.49 -8.07 4.88
CA ILE A 51 3.54 -6.61 5.17
C ILE A 51 4.99 -6.11 5.12
N HIS A 52 5.94 -6.86 5.69
CA HIS A 52 7.34 -6.51 5.70
C HIS A 52 7.94 -6.47 4.28
N ALA A 53 7.65 -7.48 3.46
CA ALA A 53 8.03 -7.54 2.06
C ALA A 53 7.44 -6.38 1.25
N TRP A 54 6.17 -6.05 1.47
CA TRP A 54 5.49 -4.92 0.80
C TRP A 54 6.01 -3.55 1.24
N SER A 55 6.53 -3.44 2.47
CA SER A 55 7.15 -2.21 2.97
C SER A 55 8.57 -1.95 2.43
N ARG A 56 9.13 -2.84 1.61
CA ARG A 56 10.46 -2.67 1.00
C ARG A 56 10.38 -1.72 -0.19
N LYS A 57 11.35 -0.81 -0.29
CA LYS A 57 11.46 0.15 -1.40
C LYS A 57 11.73 -0.58 -2.72
N ALA A 58 11.01 -0.19 -3.78
CA ALA A 58 11.24 -0.71 -5.12
C ALA A 58 12.61 -0.25 -5.68
N GLY A 59 13.21 -1.06 -6.55
CA GLY A 59 14.47 -0.75 -7.23
C GLY A 59 15.74 -0.95 -6.39
N ALA A 60 15.63 -1.23 -5.09
CA ALA A 60 16.75 -1.67 -4.26
C ALA A 60 16.83 -3.21 -4.25
N PHE A 61 18.02 -3.78 -4.40
CA PHE A 61 18.20 -5.22 -4.25
C PHE A 61 17.84 -5.65 -2.82
N ASN A 62 16.80 -6.47 -2.68
CA ASN A 62 16.38 -7.04 -1.41
C ASN A 62 15.76 -8.42 -1.65
N PRO A 63 16.30 -9.50 -1.05
CA PRO A 63 15.81 -10.86 -1.27
C PRO A 63 14.36 -11.07 -0.79
N ASP A 64 13.91 -10.28 0.18
CA ASP A 64 12.56 -10.32 0.74
C ASP A 64 11.59 -9.39 0.00
N PHE A 65 12.05 -8.67 -1.02
CA PHE A 65 11.16 -7.81 -1.81
C PHE A 65 10.08 -8.67 -2.49
N ARG A 66 8.83 -8.29 -2.29
CA ARG A 66 7.70 -8.83 -3.04
C ARG A 66 6.86 -7.66 -3.55
N PRO A 67 6.44 -7.66 -4.82
CA PRO A 67 5.61 -6.60 -5.35
C PRO A 67 4.26 -6.60 -4.65
N MET A 68 3.78 -5.40 -4.30
CA MET A 68 2.44 -5.20 -3.77
C MET A 68 1.44 -5.05 -4.92
N PRO A 69 0.37 -5.86 -4.97
CA PRO A 69 -0.69 -5.66 -5.95
C PRO A 69 -1.35 -4.27 -5.78
N GLU A 70 -1.76 -3.65 -6.88
CA GLU A 70 -2.44 -2.35 -6.83
C GLU A 70 -3.77 -2.43 -6.07
N GLU A 71 -4.52 -3.50 -6.28
CA GLU A 71 -5.79 -3.76 -5.58
C GLU A 71 -5.59 -3.80 -4.06
N ALA A 72 -4.55 -4.50 -3.58
CA ALA A 72 -4.22 -4.54 -2.16
C ALA A 72 -3.93 -3.14 -1.60
N LEU A 73 -3.27 -2.26 -2.37
CA LEU A 73 -2.99 -0.89 -1.93
C LEU A 73 -4.27 -0.06 -1.86
N ARG A 74 -5.15 -0.19 -2.85
CA ARG A 74 -6.44 0.51 -2.88
C ARG A 74 -7.31 0.08 -1.70
N ASP A 75 -7.40 -1.22 -1.44
CA ASP A 75 -8.18 -1.78 -0.34
C ASP A 75 -7.62 -1.37 1.02
N PHE A 76 -6.30 -1.35 1.18
CA PHE A 76 -5.65 -0.83 2.39
C PHE A 76 -6.02 0.64 2.65
N ILE A 77 -5.94 1.50 1.63
CA ILE A 77 -6.28 2.91 1.75
C ILE A 77 -7.76 3.09 2.11
N ASP A 78 -8.65 2.31 1.48
CA ASP A 78 -10.08 2.37 1.74
C ASP A 78 -10.42 1.87 3.16
N ALA A 79 -9.82 0.75 3.59
CA ALA A 79 -9.96 0.23 4.95
C ALA A 79 -9.52 1.27 6.00
N TYR A 80 -8.39 1.94 5.75
CA TYR A 80 -7.90 2.99 6.65
C TYR A 80 -8.88 4.17 6.74
N LYS A 81 -9.40 4.65 5.61
CA LYS A 81 -10.40 5.74 5.60
C LYS A 81 -11.64 5.37 6.41
N LEU A 82 -12.18 4.17 6.20
CA LEU A 82 -13.36 3.68 6.92
C LEU A 82 -13.11 3.55 8.42
N ASP A 83 -11.95 3.05 8.84
CA ASP A 83 -11.58 2.98 10.26
C ASP A 83 -11.49 4.38 10.89
N ARG A 84 -10.90 5.36 10.18
CA ARG A 84 -10.80 6.75 10.65
C ARG A 84 -12.17 7.42 10.77
N GLU A 85 -13.07 7.18 9.83
CA GLU A 85 -14.44 7.72 9.88
C GLU A 85 -15.25 7.15 11.04
N ARG A 86 -15.04 5.88 11.40
CA ARG A 86 -15.70 5.26 12.57
C ARG A 86 -15.20 5.89 13.87
N ARG A 87 -13.89 6.01 14.03
CA ARG A 87 -13.26 6.58 15.24
C ARG A 87 -13.52 8.07 15.43
N GLY A 88 -13.87 8.80 14.37
CA GLY A 88 -14.25 10.22 14.46
C GLY A 88 -15.71 10.46 14.85
N LYS A 89 -16.52 9.40 14.93
CA LYS A 89 -17.94 9.45 15.34
C LYS A 89 -18.17 8.97 16.79
N GLU A 90 -17.10 8.56 17.46
CA GLU A 90 -17.05 8.21 18.89
C GLU A 90 -16.48 9.40 19.69
#